data_AF-A0A8J6KFW1-F1
#
_entry.id   AF-A0A8J6KFW1-F1
#
_cell.length_a   1.000
_cell.length_b   1.000
_cell.length_c   1.000
_cell.angle_alpha   90.00
_cell.angle_beta   90.00
_cell.angle_gamma   90.00
#
_symmetry.space_group_name_H-M   'P 1'
#
loop_
_entity.id
_entity.type
_entity.pdbx_description
1 polymer ?
#
loop_
_entity_poly.entity_id
_entity_poly.type
_entity_poly.pdbx_seq_one_letter_code
_entity_poly.pdbx_strand_id
1 'polypeptide(L)'
;MDPRKPESTCPSSFPSLPDGQELTELENSMVNIIKIFHSYSNGHCKLRRKNLKELINNQMSTFVKQVQDTDTLDVIFRDLDANHDREIDFSEFAALIAMVASACHTSLHEAQ
;
A
#
# COMPACT_ATOMS: atom_id res chain seq x y z
N MET A 1 -29.74 3.82 15.68
CA MET A 1 -28.57 4.70 15.88
C MET A 1 -27.36 3.89 15.48
N ASP A 2 -26.94 3.99 14.22
CA ASP A 2 -25.72 3.33 13.76
C ASP A 2 -24.50 4.12 14.26
N PRO A 3 -23.57 3.48 14.99
CA PRO A 3 -22.35 4.12 15.44
C PRO A 3 -21.44 4.26 14.21
N ARG A 4 -21.57 5.42 13.55
CA ARG A 4 -20.70 5.87 12.48
C ARG A 4 -19.24 5.55 12.85
N LYS A 5 -18.66 4.57 12.14
CA LYS A 5 -17.21 4.42 12.00
C LYS A 5 -16.67 5.82 11.68
N PRO A 6 -15.67 6.35 12.40
CA PRO A 6 -15.12 7.65 12.06
C PRO A 6 -14.63 7.57 10.61
N GLU A 7 -15.07 8.50 9.76
CA GLU A 7 -14.55 8.64 8.40
C GLU A 7 -13.02 8.70 8.50
N SER A 8 -12.37 7.76 7.82
CA SER A 8 -10.92 7.58 7.74
C SER A 8 -10.30 8.79 7.03
N THR A 9 -10.20 9.91 7.73
CA THR A 9 -9.53 11.11 7.23
C THR A 9 -8.04 10.89 7.41
N CYS A 10 -7.26 11.00 6.32
CA CYS A 10 -5.81 10.89 6.45
C CYS A 10 -5.25 11.97 7.35
N PRO A 11 -4.32 11.63 8.26
CA PRO A 11 -3.51 12.66 8.89
C PRO A 11 -2.77 13.43 7.79
N SER A 12 -3.09 14.73 7.66
CA SER A 12 -2.55 15.62 6.63
C SER A 12 -1.04 15.83 6.74
N SER A 13 -0.47 15.47 7.89
CA SER A 13 0.95 15.58 8.18
C SER A 13 1.37 14.36 9.00
N PHE A 14 2.48 13.72 8.63
CA PHE A 14 3.18 12.86 9.57
C PHE A 14 3.53 13.68 10.80
N PRO A 15 3.33 13.17 12.03
CA PRO A 15 3.81 13.86 13.22
C PRO A 15 5.30 14.10 13.03
N SER A 16 5.68 15.38 12.96
CA SER A 16 7.08 15.79 12.98
C SER A 16 7.67 15.27 14.29
N LEU A 17 8.65 14.37 14.17
CA LEU A 17 9.41 13.87 15.31
C LEU A 17 10.07 15.06 16.02
N PRO A 18 10.29 14.97 17.34
CA PRO A 18 10.97 16.02 18.08
C PRO A 18 12.33 16.34 17.43
N ASP A 19 12.62 17.64 17.32
CA ASP A 19 13.81 18.15 16.63
C ASP A 19 15.09 17.45 17.14
N GLY A 20 15.84 16.82 16.22
CA GLY A 20 17.16 16.24 16.47
C GLY A 20 17.28 14.72 16.42
N GLN A 21 16.20 13.98 16.15
CA GLN A 21 16.27 12.52 15.94
C GLN A 21 16.15 12.16 14.46
N GLU A 22 17.26 11.73 13.86
CA GLU A 22 17.21 11.10 12.53
C GLU A 22 16.51 9.75 12.64
N LEU A 23 15.59 9.50 11.71
CA LEU A 23 14.95 8.20 11.58
C LEU A 23 15.97 7.14 11.20
N THR A 24 15.87 5.96 11.80
CA THR A 24 16.60 4.78 11.34
C THR A 24 16.18 4.41 9.91
N GLU A 25 16.99 3.62 9.20
CA GLU A 25 16.69 3.21 7.83
C GLU A 25 15.33 2.50 7.70
N LEU A 26 14.98 1.67 8.70
CA LEU A 26 13.70 0.97 8.73
C LEU A 26 12.54 1.93 8.94
N GLU A 27 12.65 2.88 9.88
CA GLU A 27 11.60 3.87 10.11
C GLU A 27 11.41 4.77 8.90
N ASN A 28 12.51 5.19 8.24
CA ASN A 28 12.44 5.92 6.96
C ASN A 28 11.73 5.11 5.87
N SER A 29 12.01 3.81 5.79
CA SER A 29 11.35 2.91 4.84
C SER A 29 9.85 2.81 5.10
N MET A 30 9.44 2.66 6.36
CA MET A 30 8.02 2.65 6.75
C MET A 30 7.32 3.97 6.42
N VAL A 31 7.95 5.11 6.73
CA VAL A 31 7.43 6.44 6.38
C VAL A 31 7.28 6.58 4.86
N ASN A 32 8.24 6.09 4.08
CA ASN A 32 8.18 6.13 2.62
C ASN A 32 7.03 5.28 2.06
N ILE A 33 6.82 4.07 2.59
CA ILE A 33 5.69 3.20 2.20
C ILE A 33 4.35 3.93 2.42
N ILE A 34 4.18 4.57 3.57
CA ILE A 34 2.95 5.30 3.88
C ILE A 34 2.81 6.56 3.01
N LYS A 35 3.89 7.30 2.75
CA LYS A 35 3.87 8.46 1.84
C LYS A 35 3.43 8.07 0.43
N ILE A 36 3.94 6.95 -0.08
CA ILE A 36 3.54 6.40 -1.38
C ILE A 36 2.05 6.05 -1.35
N PHE A 37 1.58 5.31 -0.35
CA PHE A 37 0.16 4.99 -0.23
C PHE A 37 -0.72 6.25 -0.24
N HIS A 38 -0.36 7.27 0.56
CA HIS A 38 -1.08 8.54 0.60
C HIS A 38 -1.08 9.26 -0.75
N SER A 39 0.03 9.28 -1.50
CA SER A 39 0.10 9.96 -2.79
C SER A 39 -0.87 9.36 -3.82
N TYR A 40 -1.07 8.04 -3.80
CA TYR A 40 -2.03 7.36 -4.68
C TYR A 40 -3.46 7.32 -4.12
N SER A 41 -3.67 7.55 -2.83
CA SER A 41 -5.01 7.64 -2.23
C SER A 41 -5.70 8.99 -2.48
N ASN A 42 -5.00 9.97 -3.07
CA ASN A 42 -5.47 11.34 -3.28
C ASN A 42 -6.06 12.00 -2.00
N GLY A 43 -5.56 11.62 -0.82
CA GLY A 43 -6.03 12.14 0.48
C GLY A 43 -7.25 11.44 1.08
N HIS A 44 -7.80 10.42 0.42
CA HIS A 44 -8.96 9.65 0.89
C HIS A 44 -8.59 8.45 1.77
N CYS A 45 -7.30 8.24 2.07
CA CYS A 45 -6.79 7.13 2.89
C CYS A 45 -7.15 5.72 2.43
N LYS A 46 -7.63 5.63 1.20
CA LYS A 46 -8.02 4.40 0.55
C LYS A 46 -7.67 4.48 -0.93
N LEU A 47 -7.26 3.35 -1.48
CA LEU A 47 -6.96 3.20 -2.91
C LEU A 47 -8.17 2.61 -3.62
N ARG A 48 -8.62 3.30 -4.65
CA ARG A 48 -9.57 2.74 -5.61
C ARG A 48 -8.83 1.85 -6.60
N ARG A 49 -9.56 0.97 -7.26
CA ARG A 49 -9.07 0.06 -8.30
C ARG A 49 -8.10 0.70 -9.30
N LYS A 50 -8.43 1.88 -9.82
CA LYS A 50 -7.58 2.65 -10.74
C LYS A 50 -6.25 3.05 -10.09
N ASN A 51 -6.31 3.60 -8.87
CA ASN A 51 -5.15 4.10 -8.16
C ASN A 51 -4.22 2.96 -7.72
N LEU A 52 -4.80 1.81 -7.32
CA LEU A 52 -4.04 0.59 -7.04
C LEU A 52 -3.29 0.11 -8.29
N LYS A 53 -3.94 0.11 -9.46
CA LYS A 53 -3.29 -0.24 -10.73
C LYS A 53 -2.08 0.65 -11.02
N GLU A 54 -2.24 1.96 -10.87
CA GLU A 54 -1.16 2.93 -11.08
C GLU A 54 -0.03 2.72 -10.07
N LEU A 55 -0.34 2.51 -8.80
CA LEU A 55 0.65 2.25 -7.76
C LEU A 55 1.49 1.00 -8.08
N ILE A 56 0.85 -0.14 -8.36
CA ILE A 56 1.54 -1.39 -8.67
C ILE A 56 2.44 -1.20 -9.90
N ASN A 57 1.91 -0.60 -10.97
CA ASN A 57 2.66 -0.41 -12.20
C ASN A 57 3.81 0.61 -12.09
N ASN A 58 3.74 1.57 -11.16
CA ASN A 58 4.78 2.59 -11.01
C ASN A 58 5.81 2.25 -9.94
N GLN A 59 5.39 1.65 -8.83
CA GLN A 59 6.24 1.40 -7.67
C GLN A 59 6.75 -0.05 -7.61
N MET A 60 6.06 -0.99 -8.27
CA MET A 60 6.38 -2.41 -8.24
C MET A 60 6.64 -3.00 -9.62
N SER A 61 6.92 -2.16 -10.63
CA SER A 61 7.10 -2.58 -12.04
C SER A 61 8.13 -3.69 -12.27
N THR A 62 9.17 -3.74 -11.45
CA THR A 62 10.23 -4.77 -11.53
C THR A 62 9.84 -6.05 -10.78
N PHE A 63 9.01 -5.96 -9.75
CA PHE A 63 8.65 -7.07 -8.87
C PHE A 63 7.35 -7.76 -9.28
N VAL A 64 6.41 -6.99 -9.82
CA VAL A 64 5.13 -7.45 -10.33
C VAL A 64 5.13 -7.15 -11.83
N LYS A 65 5.01 -8.19 -12.67
CA LYS A 65 4.81 -7.98 -14.12
C LYS A 65 3.67 -7.00 -14.31
N GLN A 66 3.87 -5.98 -15.15
CA GLN A 66 2.87 -4.93 -15.37
C GLN A 66 1.47 -5.50 -15.45
N VAL A 67 0.59 -5.01 -14.57
CA VAL A 67 -0.81 -5.37 -14.56
C VAL A 67 -1.46 -4.61 -15.71
N GLN A 68 -1.38 -5.19 -16.91
CA GLN A 68 -2.00 -4.62 -18.11
C GLN A 68 -3.46 -5.02 -18.20
N ASP A 69 -3.76 -6.28 -17.85
CA ASP A 69 -5.07 -6.89 -17.90
C ASP A 69 -5.96 -6.49 -16.69
N THR A 70 -7.26 -6.38 -16.97
CA THR A 70 -8.27 -6.00 -15.97
C THR A 70 -8.62 -7.19 -15.08
N ASP A 71 -8.61 -8.41 -15.60
CA ASP A 71 -8.95 -9.61 -14.83
C ASP A 71 -7.91 -9.88 -13.74
N THR A 72 -6.62 -9.68 -14.06
CA THR A 72 -5.50 -9.80 -13.12
C THR A 72 -5.63 -8.76 -12.00
N LEU A 73 -6.00 -7.52 -12.35
CA LEU A 73 -6.29 -6.49 -11.35
C LEU A 73 -7.53 -6.83 -10.52
N ASP A 74 -8.55 -7.49 -11.09
CA ASP A 74 -9.75 -7.96 -10.36
C ASP A 74 -9.39 -9.02 -9.33
N VAL A 75 -8.53 -9.96 -9.69
CA VAL A 75 -8.02 -10.98 -8.77
C VAL A 75 -7.26 -10.32 -7.62
N ILE A 76 -6.25 -9.48 -7.92
CA ILE A 76 -5.45 -8.80 -6.88
C ILE A 76 -6.35 -7.95 -5.98
N PHE A 77 -7.28 -7.19 -6.57
CA PHE A 77 -8.17 -6.33 -5.80
C PHE A 77 -9.05 -7.16 -4.87
N ARG A 78 -9.65 -8.24 -5.35
CA ARG A 78 -10.48 -9.14 -4.54
C ARG A 78 -9.69 -9.82 -3.41
N ASP A 79 -8.45 -10.20 -3.69
CA ASP A 79 -7.61 -10.88 -2.71
C ASP A 79 -7.12 -9.92 -1.60
N LEU A 80 -7.06 -8.62 -1.88
CA LEU A 80 -6.69 -7.57 -0.93
C LEU A 80 -7.90 -6.96 -0.19
N ASP A 81 -9.04 -6.80 -0.86
CA ASP A 81 -10.30 -6.22 -0.32
C ASP A 81 -10.99 -7.21 0.63
N ALA A 82 -10.39 -7.38 1.81
CA ALA A 82 -10.81 -8.34 2.83
C ALA A 82 -12.12 -7.93 3.50
N ASN A 83 -12.37 -6.61 3.57
CA ASN A 83 -13.60 -6.07 4.16
C ASN A 83 -14.76 -5.95 3.13
N HIS A 84 -14.47 -6.19 1.85
CA HIS A 84 -15.40 -6.13 0.72
C HIS A 84 -16.07 -4.77 0.51
N ASP A 85 -15.39 -3.67 0.85
CA ASP A 85 -15.87 -2.30 0.69
C ASP A 85 -15.53 -1.70 -0.69
N ARG A 86 -14.85 -2.47 -1.55
CA ARG A 86 -14.42 -2.07 -2.90
C ARG A 86 -13.40 -0.94 -2.92
N GLU A 87 -12.72 -0.73 -1.81
CA GLU A 87 -11.59 0.17 -1.63
C GLU A 87 -10.47 -0.60 -0.90
N ILE A 88 -9.22 -0.17 -1.04
CA ILE A 88 -8.10 -0.78 -0.34
C ILE A 88 -7.59 0.19 0.71
N ASP A 89 -7.73 -0.16 1.99
CA ASP A 89 -7.17 0.62 3.08
C ASP A 89 -5.66 0.36 3.27
N PHE A 90 -5.02 1.07 4.21
CA PHE A 90 -3.59 0.91 4.43
C PHE A 90 -3.22 -0.47 4.96
N SER A 91 -4.08 -1.11 5.76
CA SER A 91 -3.84 -2.45 6.30
C SER A 91 -3.88 -3.51 5.19
N GLU A 92 -4.85 -3.39 4.28
CA GLU A 92 -4.96 -4.25 3.10
C GLU A 92 -3.79 -4.01 2.13
N PHE A 93 -3.37 -2.75 1.95
CA PHE A 93 -2.16 -2.42 1.18
C PHE A 93 -0.87 -2.97 1.83
N ALA A 94 -0.75 -2.92 3.17
CA ALA A 94 0.40 -3.47 3.88
C ALA A 94 0.51 -4.99 3.69
N ALA A 95 -0.63 -5.70 3.57
CA ALA A 95 -0.64 -7.12 3.25
C ALA A 95 -0.06 -7.39 1.85
N LEU A 96 -0.36 -6.55 0.84
CA LEU A 96 0.29 -6.63 -0.48
C LEU A 96 1.81 -6.48 -0.37
N ILE A 97 2.28 -5.47 0.37
CA ILE A 97 3.71 -5.23 0.57
C ILE A 97 4.37 -6.43 1.24
N ALA A 98 3.75 -7.01 2.27
CA ALA A 98 4.26 -8.20 2.94
C ALA A 98 4.32 -9.41 2.00
N MET A 99 3.29 -9.63 1.17
CA MET A 99 3.28 -10.71 0.18
C MET A 99 4.39 -10.54 -0.86
N VAL A 100 4.54 -9.34 -1.43
CA VAL A 100 5.59 -9.05 -2.42
C VAL A 100 6.97 -9.17 -1.79
N ALA A 101 7.18 -8.62 -0.59
CA ALA A 101 8.45 -8.73 0.13
C ALA A 101 8.81 -10.20 0.45
N SER A 102 7.85 -11.01 0.86
CA SER A 102 8.07 -12.44 1.11
C SER A 102 8.39 -13.19 -0.19
N ALA A 103 7.68 -12.91 -1.29
CA ALA A 103 7.96 -13.53 -2.59
C ALA A 103 9.35 -13.13 -3.12
N CYS A 104 9.75 -11.87 -2.90
CA CYS A 104 11.09 -11.38 -3.24
C CYS A 104 12.15 -12.06 -2.36
N HIS A 105 11.89 -12.26 -1.07
CA HIS A 105 12.79 -12.95 -0.17
C HIS A 105 13.05 -14.40 -0.61
N THR A 106 12.00 -15.14 -1.00
CA THR A 106 12.15 -16.49 -1.57
C THR A 106 12.93 -16.47 -2.88
N SER A 107 12.63 -15.52 -3.78
CA SER A 107 13.33 -15.37 -5.06
C SER A 107 14.82 -15.02 -4.89
N LEU A 108 15.18 -14.24 -3.87
CA LEU A 108 16.57 -13.94 -3.53
C LEU A 108 17.32 -15.18 -3.00
N HIS A 109 16.61 -16.08 -2.33
CA HIS A 109 17.17 -17.28 -1.73
C HIS A 109 17.38 -18.43 -2.75
N GLU A 110 16.69 -18.40 -3.90
CA GLU A 110 16.89 -19.34 -5.01
C GLU A 110 18.00 -18.92 -5.98
N ALA A 111 18.54 -17.69 -5.85
CA ALA A 111 19.62 -17.17 -6.68
C ALA A 111 21.03 -17.38 -6.09
N GLN A 112 21.17 -18.25 -5.07
CA GLN A 112 22.45 -18.63 -4.45
C GLN A 112 22.77 -20.11 -4.65
#